data_AF-A0A4R5EWP7-F1
#
_entry.id   AF-A0A4R5EWP7-F1
#
_cell.length_a   1.000
_cell.length_b   1.000
_cell.length_c   1.000
_cell.angle_alpha   90.00
_cell.angle_beta   90.00
_cell.angle_gamma   90.00
#
_symmetry.space_group_name_H-M   'P 1'
#
loop_
_entity.id
_entity.type
_entity.pdbx_description
1 polymer ?
#
loop_
_entity_poly.entity_id
_entity_poly.type
_entity_poly.pdbx_seq_one_letter_code
_entity_poly.pdbx_strand_id
1 'polypeptide(L)'
;MARYRFLQPSPKEAAKESAASQGGAEVARSVWLPPYAPPALPLPTYSGPWRARWHLSLLALVMRRDGWKTELRTTGPRRLLRIYAKCTPTIGESVSVAWGDGAWWYQSSTGLWLTPCRKIELAADKLAILLTPWVATAFDPLRDEYL
;
A
#
# COMPACT_ATOMS: atom_id res chain seq x y z
N MET A 1 18.32 -18.32 -42.00
CA MET A 1 18.07 -19.54 -41.20
C MET A 1 19.41 -20.10 -40.72
N ALA A 2 19.78 -19.85 -39.46
CA ALA A 2 21.02 -20.34 -38.87
C ALA A 2 20.68 -21.48 -37.89
N ARG A 3 21.13 -22.70 -38.19
CA ARG A 3 20.97 -23.90 -37.36
C ARG A 3 22.19 -24.03 -36.45
N TYR A 4 22.04 -23.78 -35.15
CA TYR A 4 23.02 -24.22 -34.15
C TYR A 4 22.70 -25.65 -33.72
N ARG A 5 23.66 -26.54 -34.02
CA ARG A 5 23.68 -27.96 -33.66
C ARG A 5 24.36 -28.07 -32.29
N PHE A 6 23.60 -28.16 -31.21
CA PHE A 6 24.15 -28.55 -29.91
C PHE A 6 24.08 -30.07 -29.74
N LEU A 7 25.25 -30.65 -29.61
CA LEU A 7 25.54 -32.06 -29.38
C LEU A 7 25.03 -32.45 -27.98
N GLN A 8 24.18 -33.47 -27.89
CA GLN A 8 23.96 -34.19 -26.63
C GLN A 8 25.07 -35.22 -26.41
N PRO A 9 25.38 -35.52 -25.14
CA PRO A 9 25.66 -36.90 -24.79
C PRO A 9 24.83 -37.39 -23.59
N SER A 10 24.45 -38.66 -23.67
CA SER A 10 23.82 -39.49 -22.63
C SER A 10 24.45 -40.89 -22.77
N PRO A 11 24.25 -41.85 -21.85
CA PRO A 11 24.64 -41.90 -20.43
C PRO A 11 25.52 -43.15 -20.14
N LYS A 12 25.81 -43.44 -18.86
CA LYS A 12 26.54 -44.59 -18.25
C LYS A 12 28.06 -44.35 -18.08
N GLU A 13 28.72 -44.61 -16.95
CA GLU A 13 28.43 -45.50 -15.82
C GLU A 13 29.33 -45.16 -14.60
N ALA A 14 28.79 -45.41 -13.39
CA ALA A 14 29.46 -45.83 -12.14
C ALA A 14 30.57 -44.94 -11.52
N ALA A 15 30.30 -44.28 -10.37
CA ALA A 15 30.53 -44.76 -8.98
C ALA A 15 31.98 -44.49 -8.52
N LYS A 16 32.33 -44.03 -7.31
CA LYS A 16 31.80 -44.29 -5.95
C LYS A 16 32.67 -43.50 -4.95
N GLU A 17 32.09 -42.75 -4.00
CA GLU A 17 32.61 -42.34 -2.65
C GLU A 17 31.68 -41.23 -2.12
N SER A 18 30.77 -41.43 -1.14
CA SER A 18 30.94 -41.72 0.31
C SER A 18 31.95 -40.76 0.96
N ALA A 19 31.68 -39.97 2.00
CA ALA A 19 30.55 -39.72 2.90
C ALA A 19 30.84 -38.41 3.67
N ALA A 20 29.81 -37.70 4.15
CA ALA A 20 29.79 -37.05 5.48
C ALA A 20 28.55 -36.14 5.65
N SER A 21 27.59 -36.65 6.40
CA SER A 21 26.80 -35.96 7.44
C SER A 21 26.71 -34.42 7.37
N GLN A 22 25.53 -33.91 7.01
CA GLN A 22 24.93 -32.77 7.71
C GLN A 22 23.40 -32.86 7.62
N GLY A 23 22.82 -33.63 8.56
CA GLY A 23 21.39 -33.64 8.83
C GLY A 23 21.00 -32.34 9.51
N GLY A 24 20.53 -31.39 8.73
CA GLY A 24 19.94 -30.13 9.18
C GLY A 24 18.87 -29.70 8.19
N ALA A 25 17.91 -30.59 7.92
CA ALA A 25 16.77 -30.28 7.07
C ALA A 25 15.82 -29.38 7.86
N GLU A 26 16.01 -28.09 7.66
CA GLU A 26 15.10 -27.00 7.98
C GLU A 26 13.66 -27.41 7.65
N VAL A 27 12.83 -27.50 8.68
CA VAL A 27 11.40 -27.76 8.56
C VAL A 27 10.80 -26.55 7.86
N ALA A 28 10.71 -26.66 6.53
CA ALA A 28 9.95 -25.73 5.71
C ALA A 28 8.52 -25.72 6.25
N ARG A 29 8.20 -24.68 7.00
CA ARG A 29 6.85 -24.38 7.46
C ARG A 29 6.03 -24.06 6.23
N SER A 30 5.41 -25.08 5.65
CA SER A 30 4.39 -24.93 4.62
C SER A 30 3.24 -24.13 5.22
N VAL A 31 3.31 -22.81 5.07
CA VAL A 31 2.20 -21.90 5.33
C VAL A 31 1.12 -22.28 4.33
N TRP A 32 0.03 -22.86 4.82
CA TRP A 32 -1.16 -23.10 4.03
C TRP A 32 -1.68 -21.75 3.51
N LEU A 33 -1.51 -21.50 2.21
CA LEU A 33 -2.13 -20.38 1.52
C LEU A 33 -3.49 -20.85 1.01
N PRO A 34 -4.62 -20.25 1.42
CA PRO A 34 -5.92 -20.63 0.93
C PRO A 34 -5.99 -20.44 -0.60
N PRO A 35 -6.62 -21.36 -1.35
CA PRO A 35 -6.68 -21.34 -2.82
C PRO A 35 -7.48 -20.16 -3.41
N TYR A 36 -8.07 -19.31 -2.57
CA TYR A 36 -8.88 -18.15 -2.94
C TYR A 36 -8.31 -16.83 -2.42
N ALA A 37 -6.99 -16.73 -2.20
CA ALA A 37 -6.38 -15.42 -2.04
C ALA A 37 -6.59 -14.64 -3.35
N PRO A 38 -7.36 -13.53 -3.37
CA PRO A 38 -7.41 -12.69 -4.56
C PRO A 38 -5.97 -12.32 -4.92
N PRO A 39 -5.61 -12.28 -6.22
CA PRO A 39 -4.25 -11.99 -6.64
C PRO A 39 -3.82 -10.72 -5.91
N ALA A 40 -2.84 -10.87 -5.01
CA ALA A 40 -2.37 -9.77 -4.19
C ALA A 40 -2.01 -8.66 -5.17
N LEU A 41 -2.69 -7.50 -5.05
CA LEU A 41 -2.39 -6.36 -5.89
C LEU A 41 -0.87 -6.13 -5.81
N PRO A 42 -0.19 -5.88 -6.94
CA PRO A 42 1.25 -5.75 -6.97
C PRO A 42 1.70 -4.73 -5.91
N LEU A 43 2.84 -5.00 -5.27
CA LEU A 43 3.39 -4.11 -4.25
C LEU A 43 3.40 -2.67 -4.78
N PRO A 44 2.78 -1.71 -4.07
CA PRO A 44 2.62 -0.35 -4.56
C PRO A 44 3.99 0.27 -4.84
N THR A 45 4.22 0.65 -6.10
CA THR A 45 5.40 1.43 -6.47
C THR A 45 5.10 2.89 -6.21
N TYR A 46 5.69 3.45 -5.16
CA TYR A 46 5.41 4.83 -4.78
C TYR A 46 5.97 5.82 -5.78
N SER A 47 5.24 6.91 -5.99
CA SER A 47 5.69 7.97 -6.90
C SER A 47 6.94 8.67 -6.38
N GLY A 48 7.79 9.12 -7.32
CA GLY A 48 8.93 9.96 -7.00
C GLY A 48 8.51 11.22 -6.22
N PRO A 49 9.43 11.81 -5.43
CA PRO A 49 9.10 12.80 -4.41
C PRO A 49 8.36 14.03 -4.94
N TRP A 50 8.63 14.44 -6.18
CA TRP A 50 7.97 15.58 -6.83
C TRP A 50 6.53 15.29 -7.26
N ARG A 51 6.27 14.14 -7.91
CA ARG A 51 4.92 13.76 -8.37
C ARG A 51 4.00 13.49 -7.19
N ALA A 52 4.51 12.78 -6.18
CA ALA A 52 3.78 12.55 -4.95
C ALA A 52 3.36 13.88 -4.33
N ARG A 53 4.31 14.81 -4.18
CA ARG A 53 4.06 16.14 -3.62
C ARG A 53 2.99 16.89 -4.41
N TRP A 54 3.06 16.89 -5.74
CA TRP A 54 2.05 17.57 -6.57
C TRP A 54 0.64 17.05 -6.33
N HIS A 55 0.42 15.73 -6.49
CA HIS A 55 -0.91 15.13 -6.30
C HIS A 55 -1.42 15.29 -4.87
N LEU A 56 -0.57 15.07 -3.87
CA LEU A 56 -0.94 15.26 -2.47
C LEU A 56 -1.25 16.73 -2.15
N SER A 57 -0.58 17.70 -2.80
CA SER A 57 -0.87 19.12 -2.57
C SER A 57 -2.23 19.53 -3.15
N LEU A 58 -2.60 18.96 -4.30
CA LEU A 58 -3.93 19.16 -4.89
C LEU A 58 -5.03 18.54 -4.03
N LEU A 59 -4.85 17.30 -3.58
CA LEU A 59 -5.79 16.67 -2.64
C LEU A 59 -5.92 17.47 -1.35
N ALA A 60 -4.80 18.00 -0.82
CA ALA A 60 -4.81 18.81 0.37
C ALA A 60 -5.62 20.11 0.21
N LEU A 61 -5.61 20.71 -1.00
CA LEU A 61 -6.39 21.91 -1.27
C LEU A 61 -7.90 21.63 -1.19
N VAL A 62 -8.35 20.56 -1.84
CA VAL A 62 -9.76 20.13 -1.83
C VAL A 62 -10.20 19.81 -0.39
N MET A 63 -9.42 19.02 0.33
CA MET A 63 -9.72 18.67 1.72
C MET A 63 -9.83 19.87 2.65
N ARG A 64 -8.95 20.87 2.48
CA ARG A 64 -9.03 22.11 3.26
C ARG A 64 -10.28 22.91 2.96
N ARG A 65 -10.73 22.94 1.69
CA ARG A 65 -12.00 23.56 1.30
C ARG A 65 -13.17 22.89 2.02
N ASP A 66 -13.13 21.57 2.14
CA ASP A 66 -14.17 20.77 2.79
C ASP A 66 -14.04 20.76 4.33
N GLY A 67 -13.20 21.63 4.89
CA GLY A 67 -13.11 21.87 6.33
C GLY A 67 -12.07 21.03 7.07
N TRP A 68 -11.39 20.09 6.40
CA TRP A 68 -10.37 19.24 7.02
C TRP A 68 -9.05 19.98 7.23
N LYS A 69 -8.25 19.51 8.20
CA LYS A 69 -6.84 19.91 8.33
C LYS A 69 -5.97 18.91 7.61
N THR A 70 -4.89 19.42 7.02
CA THR A 70 -4.00 18.63 6.19
C THR A 70 -2.56 18.98 6.49
N GLU A 71 -1.72 17.97 6.66
CA GLU A 71 -0.27 18.11 6.89
C GLU A 71 0.47 17.22 5.89
N LEU A 72 1.33 17.82 5.07
CA LEU A 72 2.18 17.07 4.15
C LEU A 72 3.44 16.62 4.88
N ARG A 73 3.58 15.30 5.05
CA ARG A 73 4.75 14.67 5.66
C ARG A 73 5.74 14.26 4.57
N THR A 74 6.93 14.83 4.66
CA THR A 74 8.05 14.55 3.76
C THR A 74 9.14 13.72 4.43
N THR A 75 8.95 13.28 5.67
CA THR A 75 9.94 12.45 6.36
C THR A 75 9.88 11.03 5.82
N GLY A 76 11.00 10.52 5.31
CA GLY A 76 11.13 9.17 4.78
C GLY A 76 11.00 9.04 3.25
N PRO A 77 11.10 7.80 2.73
CA PRO A 77 11.15 7.54 1.29
C PRO A 77 9.79 7.76 0.60
N ARG A 78 8.69 7.78 1.35
CA ARG A 78 7.33 7.98 0.84
C ARG A 78 6.80 9.33 1.30
N ARG A 79 6.21 10.09 0.38
CA ARG A 79 5.47 11.31 0.73
C ARG A 79 4.07 10.93 1.18
N LEU A 80 3.64 11.48 2.30
CA LEU A 80 2.35 11.20 2.90
C LEU A 80 1.60 12.51 3.14
N LEU A 81 0.29 12.51 2.96
CA LEU A 81 -0.60 13.57 3.38
C LEU A 81 -1.43 13.07 4.55
N ARG A 82 -1.22 13.64 5.73
CA ARG A 82 -2.08 13.42 6.88
C ARG A 82 -3.29 14.34 6.77
N ILE A 83 -4.49 13.78 6.82
CA ILE A 83 -5.77 14.49 6.79
C ILE A 83 -6.47 14.18 8.10
N TYR A 84 -6.96 15.19 8.81
CA TYR A 84 -7.57 14.99 10.13
C TYR A 84 -8.65 16.02 10.44
N ALA A 85 -9.56 15.65 11.33
CA ALA A 85 -10.63 16.53 11.78
C ALA A 85 -10.06 17.67 12.63
N LYS A 86 -10.52 18.90 12.40
CA LYS A 86 -10.10 20.09 13.18
C LYS A 86 -10.35 19.90 14.67
N CYS A 87 -11.54 19.39 14.96
CA CYS A 87 -12.07 19.33 16.30
C CYS A 87 -11.47 18.12 17.08
N THR A 88 -11.00 17.08 16.38
CA THR A 88 -10.40 15.85 16.95
C THR A 88 -9.16 15.45 16.14
N PRO A 89 -7.98 16.06 16.41
CA PRO A 89 -6.78 15.84 15.62
C PRO A 89 -6.22 14.40 15.65
N THR A 90 -6.67 13.59 16.61
CA THR A 90 -6.37 12.16 16.72
C THR A 90 -7.03 11.34 15.59
N ILE A 91 -8.21 11.76 15.13
CA ILE A 91 -8.96 11.09 14.06
C ILE A 91 -8.55 11.64 12.70
N GLY A 92 -7.99 10.77 11.87
CA GLY A 92 -7.53 11.15 10.55
C GLY A 92 -6.93 9.99 9.78
N GLU A 93 -6.65 10.23 8.51
CA GLU A 93 -6.11 9.27 7.56
C GLU A 93 -4.79 9.77 7.00
N SER A 94 -3.86 8.85 6.70
CA SER A 94 -2.63 9.19 5.98
C SER A 94 -2.71 8.65 4.57
N VAL A 95 -2.58 9.53 3.58
CA VAL A 95 -2.71 9.19 2.16
C VAL A 95 -1.35 9.26 1.48
N SER A 96 -1.08 8.30 0.62
CA SER A 96 0.12 8.19 -0.22
C SER A 96 -0.26 8.13 -1.70
N VAL A 97 0.71 8.27 -2.58
CA VAL A 97 0.52 8.11 -4.04
C VAL A 97 1.36 6.94 -4.55
N ALA A 98 0.68 5.95 -5.10
CA ALA A 98 1.27 4.72 -5.61
C ALA A 98 0.84 4.45 -7.05
N TRP A 99 1.71 3.76 -7.79
CA TRP A 99 1.42 3.25 -9.13
C TRP A 99 0.66 1.94 -9.01
N GLY A 100 -0.49 1.86 -9.68
CA GLY A 100 -1.33 0.67 -9.74
C GLY A 100 -2.20 0.71 -10.99
N ASP A 101 -2.41 -0.44 -11.61
CA ASP A 101 -3.31 -0.59 -12.77
C ASP A 101 -3.05 0.44 -13.90
N GLY A 102 -1.77 0.65 -14.23
CA GLY A 102 -1.36 1.58 -15.31
C GLY A 102 -1.55 3.07 -15.02
N ALA A 103 -1.90 3.46 -13.79
CA ALA A 103 -2.09 4.85 -13.40
C ALA A 103 -1.51 5.16 -12.00
N TRP A 104 -1.42 6.44 -11.66
CA TRP A 104 -1.17 6.88 -10.28
C TRP A 104 -2.48 6.91 -9.51
N TRP A 105 -2.47 6.41 -8.28
CA TRP A 105 -3.61 6.34 -7.39
C TRP A 105 -3.30 6.91 -6.01
N TYR A 106 -4.34 7.41 -5.36
CA TYR A 106 -4.31 7.68 -3.94
C TYR A 106 -4.53 6.38 -3.17
N GLN A 107 -3.65 6.11 -2.21
CA GLN A 107 -3.70 4.94 -1.34
C GLN A 107 -3.74 5.40 0.12
N SER A 108 -4.71 4.89 0.88
CA SER A 108 -4.81 5.14 2.33
C SER A 108 -3.75 4.37 3.11
N SER A 109 -3.58 4.69 4.39
CA SER A 109 -2.65 4.01 5.30
C SER A 109 -3.04 2.55 5.56
N THR A 110 -4.32 2.23 5.42
CA THR A 110 -4.84 0.85 5.50
C THR A 110 -4.51 0.01 4.26
N GLY A 111 -3.93 0.61 3.23
CA GLY A 111 -3.64 -0.05 1.95
C GLY A 111 -4.77 0.02 0.93
N LEU A 112 -5.94 0.55 1.31
CA LEU A 112 -7.08 0.74 0.40
C LEU A 112 -6.72 1.70 -0.75
N TRP A 113 -6.93 1.25 -1.98
CA TRP A 113 -6.83 2.05 -3.20
C TRP A 113 -8.09 2.89 -3.36
N LEU A 114 -7.96 4.20 -3.19
CA LEU A 114 -9.10 5.11 -3.16
C LEU A 114 -9.61 5.38 -4.57
N THR A 115 -8.76 5.96 -5.42
CA THR A 115 -9.12 6.36 -6.79
C THR A 115 -7.86 6.77 -7.57
N PRO A 116 -7.87 6.74 -8.90
CA PRO A 116 -6.82 7.35 -9.70
C PRO A 116 -6.63 8.84 -9.37
N CYS A 117 -5.38 9.32 -9.36
CA CYS A 117 -5.02 10.69 -8.99
C CYS A 117 -5.62 11.78 -9.91
N ARG A 118 -6.16 11.40 -11.07
CA ARG A 118 -6.91 12.29 -11.97
C ARG A 118 -8.30 12.67 -11.44
N LYS A 119 -8.86 11.87 -10.52
CA LYS A 119 -10.20 12.07 -9.93
C LYS A 119 -10.07 12.57 -8.49
N ILE A 120 -9.62 13.81 -8.33
CA ILE A 120 -9.25 14.38 -7.03
C ILE A 120 -10.46 14.55 -6.11
N GLU A 121 -11.56 15.11 -6.63
CA GLU A 121 -12.80 15.31 -5.85
C GLU A 121 -13.37 13.95 -5.37
N LEU A 122 -13.39 12.93 -6.23
CA LEU A 122 -13.79 11.58 -5.83
C LEU A 122 -12.90 10.99 -4.74
N ALA A 123 -11.61 11.35 -4.72
CA ALA A 123 -10.71 10.93 -3.63
C ALA A 123 -11.12 11.60 -2.33
N ALA A 124 -11.50 12.88 -2.39
CA ALA A 124 -11.94 13.64 -1.25
C ALA A 124 -13.25 13.08 -0.67
N ASP A 125 -14.24 12.81 -1.53
CA ASP A 125 -15.52 12.21 -1.12
C ASP A 125 -15.31 10.86 -0.43
N LYS A 126 -14.48 9.97 -1.01
CA LYS A 126 -14.20 8.66 -0.42
C LYS A 126 -13.52 8.77 0.95
N LEU A 127 -12.61 9.71 1.11
CA LEU A 127 -11.93 9.95 2.38
C LEU A 127 -12.88 10.57 3.41
N ALA A 128 -13.77 11.47 3.01
CA ALA A 128 -14.81 12.02 3.87
C ALA A 128 -15.74 10.91 4.36
N ILE A 129 -16.24 10.05 3.46
CA ILE A 129 -17.07 8.88 3.81
C ILE A 129 -16.33 7.95 4.78
N LEU A 130 -15.03 7.72 4.57
CA LEU A 130 -14.22 6.87 5.44
C LEU A 130 -14.05 7.48 6.83
N LEU A 131 -13.85 8.79 6.93
CA LEU A 131 -13.54 9.48 8.19
C LEU A 131 -14.78 9.90 8.99
N THR A 132 -15.90 10.24 8.32
CA THR A 132 -17.10 10.78 8.95
C THR A 132 -17.63 9.92 10.11
N PRO A 133 -17.74 8.58 10.00
CA PRO A 133 -18.20 7.76 11.11
C PRO A 133 -17.32 7.89 12.36
N TRP A 134 -16.00 7.86 12.18
CA TRP A 134 -15.04 7.98 13.28
C TRP A 134 -15.08 9.37 13.93
N VAL A 135 -15.22 10.41 13.10
CA VAL A 135 -15.37 11.78 13.57
C VAL A 135 -16.66 11.92 14.38
N ALA A 136 -17.79 11.43 13.86
CA ALA A 136 -19.08 11.47 14.57
C ALA A 136 -19.02 10.72 15.91
N THR A 137 -18.40 9.54 15.96
CA THR A 137 -18.23 8.80 17.23
C THR A 137 -17.32 9.50 18.23
N ALA A 138 -16.34 10.29 17.75
CA ALA A 138 -15.45 11.05 18.61
C ALA A 138 -16.09 12.35 19.11
N PHE A 139 -17.13 12.85 18.43
CA PHE A 139 -17.90 14.04 18.80
C PHE A 139 -19.19 13.74 19.55
N ASP A 140 -19.45 12.48 19.91
CA ASP A 140 -20.69 12.11 20.60
C ASP A 140 -20.84 12.92 21.90
N PRO A 141 -21.76 13.91 21.95
CA PRO A 141 -21.89 14.82 23.09
C PRO A 141 -22.25 14.09 24.38
N LEU A 142 -22.82 12.89 24.27
CA LEU A 142 -23.20 12.05 25.41
C LEU A 142 -21.99 11.44 26.14
N ARG A 143 -20.78 11.54 25.57
CA ARG A 143 -19.54 11.14 26.26
C ARG A 143 -18.94 12.26 27.12
N ASP A 144 -19.27 13.52 26.84
CA ASP A 144 -18.74 14.67 27.58
C ASP A 144 -19.51 14.98 28.88
N GLU A 145 -20.64 14.31 29.16
CA GLU A 145 -21.36 14.43 30.45
C GLU A 145 -20.77 13.59 31.59
N TYR A 146 -19.72 12.81 31.34
CA TYR A 146 -19.13 11.87 32.32
C TYR A 146 -17.64 12.12 32.66
N LEU A 147 -17.10 13.31 32.37
CA LEU A 147 -15.78 13.76 32.83
C LEU A 147 -15.89 14.96 33.76
#